data_AF-A0A967F0T6-F1
#
_entry.id   AF-A0A967F0T6-F1
#
_cell.length_a   1.000
_cell.length_b   1.000
_cell.length_c   1.000
_cell.angle_alpha   90.00
_cell.angle_beta   90.00
_cell.angle_gamma   90.00
#
_symmetry.space_group_name_H-M   'P 1'
#
loop_
_entity.id
_entity.type
_entity.pdbx_description
1 polymer ?
#
loop_
_entity_poly.entity_id
_entity_poly.type
_entity_poly.pdbx_seq_one_letter_code
_entity_poly.pdbx_strand_id
1 'polypeptide(L)'
;MTSPAVSPLLNELFNIARARYKVEHEAWVNLSFRLSGRFNLVTASLSIQRQGDLDILLRCLEDEFNTNKDASGVDFAIHYQMMLSETWITGCYEILRAFQQRDREATAASRSPSGVCELDEFKSVFADFELLRMPIAKLEIAKDNKIQHPLPMRRFGDDETKPIEFYDPKDPGRFHIMPNGVSARGSTVWLALDGRSLQQHWVERRDLSDRLLALVKLVKGAGELEAEQRRCVSPDADEPTNGQ
;
A
#
# COMPACT_ATOMS: atom_id res chain seq x y z
N MET A 1 12.46 2.24 40.70
CA MET A 1 12.00 3.06 39.56
C MET A 1 10.79 2.37 38.97
N THR A 2 9.67 3.06 38.79
CA THR A 2 8.48 2.50 38.12
C THR A 2 8.71 2.49 36.62
N SER A 3 8.49 1.36 35.97
CA SER A 3 8.54 1.29 34.50
C SER A 3 7.52 2.28 33.90
N PRO A 4 7.87 3.00 32.83
CA PRO A 4 6.92 3.89 32.16
C PRO A 4 5.71 3.10 31.64
N ALA A 5 4.55 3.74 31.64
CA ALA A 5 3.36 3.18 31.01
C ALA A 5 3.56 3.07 29.49
N VAL A 6 3.03 2.00 28.88
CA VAL A 6 3.23 1.72 27.45
C VAL A 6 2.52 2.74 26.56
N SER A 7 1.30 3.17 26.89
CA SER A 7 0.53 4.08 26.03
C SER A 7 1.21 5.45 25.81
N PRO A 8 1.78 6.12 26.84
CA PRO A 8 2.60 7.31 26.62
C PRO A 8 3.80 7.08 25.71
N LEU A 9 4.49 5.93 25.83
CA LEU A 9 5.62 5.60 24.95
C LEU A 9 5.15 5.45 23.50
N LEU A 10 4.03 4.76 23.27
CA LEU A 10 3.44 4.63 21.93
C LEU A 10 3.08 5.99 21.33
N ASN A 11 2.43 6.86 22.10
CA ASN A 11 2.11 8.22 21.63
C ASN A 11 3.37 9.00 21.28
N GLU A 12 4.42 8.88 22.10
CA GLU A 12 5.68 9.58 21.88
C GLU A 12 6.38 9.09 20.60
N LEU A 13 6.36 7.78 20.32
CA LEU A 13 6.91 7.22 19.08
C LEU A 13 6.24 7.84 17.84
N PHE A 14 4.91 7.94 17.81
CA PHE A 14 4.21 8.56 16.69
C PHE A 14 4.40 10.09 16.65
N ASN A 15 4.57 10.76 17.79
CA ASN A 15 4.92 12.19 17.82
C ASN A 15 6.29 12.45 17.20
N ILE A 16 7.29 11.65 17.58
CA ILE A 16 8.64 11.72 17.03
C ILE A 16 8.61 11.46 15.52
N ALA A 17 7.89 10.41 15.08
CA ALA A 17 7.76 10.08 13.67
C ALA A 17 7.12 11.22 12.85
N ARG A 18 6.04 11.83 13.35
CA ARG A 18 5.39 12.99 12.72
C ARG A 18 6.30 14.22 12.67
N ALA A 19 7.11 14.44 13.71
CA ALA A 19 8.06 15.54 13.72
C ALA A 19 9.19 15.33 12.69
N ARG A 20 9.70 14.10 12.56
CA ARG A 20 10.78 13.74 11.62
C ARG A 20 10.31 13.72 10.17
N TYR A 21 9.13 13.17 9.90
CA TYR A 21 8.56 12.97 8.57
C TYR A 21 7.33 13.87 8.33
N LYS A 22 7.49 15.17 8.63
CA LYS A 22 6.40 16.15 8.55
C LYS A 22 5.79 16.23 7.14
N VAL A 23 6.64 16.21 6.11
CA VAL A 23 6.21 16.34 4.71
C VAL A 23 5.38 15.13 4.28
N GLU A 24 5.84 13.92 4.60
CA GLU A 24 5.14 12.67 4.30
C GLU A 24 3.84 12.56 5.09
N HIS A 25 3.84 12.94 6.37
CA HIS A 25 2.62 13.00 7.17
C HIS A 25 1.57 13.95 6.55
N GLU A 26 1.98 15.16 6.15
CA GLU A 26 1.10 16.10 5.44
C GLU A 26 0.60 15.53 4.10
N ALA A 27 1.46 14.81 3.36
CA ALA A 27 1.09 14.14 2.13
C ALA A 27 0.04 13.03 2.36
N TRP A 28 0.18 12.23 3.42
CA TRP A 28 -0.83 11.22 3.82
C TRP A 28 -2.16 11.85 4.21
N VAL A 29 -2.12 12.94 4.98
CA VAL A 29 -3.33 13.70 5.32
C VAL A 29 -4.01 14.22 4.05
N ASN A 30 -3.26 14.82 3.13
CA ASN A 30 -3.79 15.29 1.85
C ASN A 30 -4.37 14.16 0.98
N LEU A 31 -3.66 13.03 0.89
CA LEU A 31 -4.13 11.84 0.19
C LEU A 31 -5.47 11.35 0.76
N SER A 32 -5.57 11.33 2.09
CA SER A 32 -6.77 10.88 2.80
C SER A 32 -7.99 11.68 2.41
N PHE A 33 -7.90 13.02 2.38
CA PHE A 33 -9.00 13.89 2.00
C PHE A 33 -9.34 13.77 0.51
N ARG A 34 -8.31 13.72 -0.35
CA ARG A 34 -8.49 13.58 -1.80
C ARG A 34 -9.22 12.28 -2.15
N LEU A 35 -8.80 11.16 -1.56
CA LEU A 35 -9.42 9.86 -1.82
C LEU A 35 -10.80 9.73 -1.16
N SER A 36 -10.97 10.15 0.10
CA SER A 36 -12.27 10.05 0.79
C SER A 36 -13.35 10.89 0.13
N GLY A 37 -12.98 12.07 -0.40
CA GLY A 37 -13.90 12.96 -1.09
C GLY A 37 -14.49 12.36 -2.37
N ARG A 38 -13.78 11.43 -3.03
CA ARG A 38 -14.23 10.81 -4.30
C ARG A 38 -15.46 9.91 -4.15
N PHE A 39 -15.68 9.33 -2.99
CA PHE A 39 -16.76 8.36 -2.75
C PHE A 39 -17.68 8.75 -1.59
N ASN A 40 -17.58 10.00 -1.10
CA ASN A 40 -18.23 10.47 0.12
C ASN A 40 -18.00 9.51 1.31
N LEU A 41 -16.79 8.97 1.42
CA LEU A 41 -16.43 7.96 2.41
C LEU A 41 -15.58 8.60 3.50
N VAL A 42 -16.21 9.49 4.28
CA VAL A 42 -15.52 10.27 5.32
C VAL A 42 -14.75 9.38 6.29
N THR A 43 -15.28 8.20 6.63
CA THR A 43 -14.62 7.23 7.52
C THR A 43 -13.34 6.62 6.94
N ALA A 44 -13.16 6.61 5.62
CA ALA A 44 -11.91 6.13 5.01
C ALA A 44 -10.74 7.10 5.23
N SER A 45 -11.00 8.40 5.44
CA SER A 45 -9.95 9.38 5.74
C SER A 45 -9.15 8.97 6.98
N LEU A 46 -9.85 8.57 8.06
CA LEU A 46 -9.24 8.10 9.30
C LEU A 46 -8.44 6.81 9.10
N SER A 47 -8.92 5.89 8.27
CA SER A 47 -8.18 4.67 7.96
C SER A 47 -6.90 4.95 7.16
N ILE A 48 -6.96 5.86 6.18
CA ILE A 48 -5.78 6.27 5.41
C ILE A 48 -4.77 7.00 6.30
N GLN A 49 -5.21 7.92 7.15
CA GLN A 49 -4.32 8.64 8.08
C GLN A 49 -3.63 7.69 9.05
N ARG A 50 -4.33 6.68 9.59
CA ARG A 50 -3.72 5.64 10.42
C ARG A 50 -2.64 4.84 9.68
N GLN A 51 -2.84 4.55 8.39
CA GLN A 51 -1.79 3.93 7.58
C GLN A 51 -0.63 4.90 7.32
N GLY A 52 -0.90 6.19 7.20
CA GLY A 52 0.13 7.23 7.11
C GLY A 52 0.97 7.35 8.38
N ASP A 53 0.35 7.31 9.56
CA ASP A 53 1.05 7.30 10.85
C ASP A 53 1.95 6.05 10.98
N LEU A 54 1.47 4.90 10.54
CA LEU A 54 2.25 3.67 10.52
C LEU A 54 3.41 3.73 9.51
N ASP A 55 3.21 4.33 8.32
CA ASP A 55 4.26 4.54 7.33
C ASP A 55 5.41 5.39 7.87
N ILE A 56 5.11 6.54 8.47
CA ILE A 56 6.16 7.44 8.98
C ILE A 56 6.91 6.83 10.16
N LEU A 57 6.25 6.01 10.99
CA LEU A 57 6.91 5.23 12.03
C LEU A 57 7.86 4.20 11.41
N LEU A 58 7.40 3.46 10.40
CA LEU A 58 8.25 2.51 9.67
C LEU A 58 9.46 3.20 9.05
N ARG A 59 9.30 4.37 8.42
CA ARG A 59 10.42 5.15 7.87
C ARG A 59 11.47 5.52 8.94
N CYS A 60 11.07 5.78 10.20
CA CYS A 60 12.02 5.98 11.29
C CYS A 60 12.84 4.70 11.57
N LEU A 61 12.16 3.56 11.71
CA LEU A 61 12.80 2.26 11.97
C LEU A 61 13.76 1.88 10.83
N GLU A 62 13.35 2.11 9.59
CA GLU A 62 14.15 1.86 8.38
C GLU A 62 15.45 2.67 8.38
N ASP A 63 15.38 3.97 8.70
CA ASP A 63 16.58 4.82 8.79
C ASP A 63 17.52 4.42 9.94
N GLU A 64 16.95 3.92 11.04
CA GLU A 64 17.69 3.50 12.23
C GLU A 64 18.43 2.17 12.00
N PHE A 65 18.00 1.36 11.04
CA PHE A 65 18.61 0.07 10.70
C PHE A 65 20.13 0.13 10.49
N ASN A 66 20.61 1.13 9.73
CA ASN A 66 22.04 1.28 9.48
C ASN A 66 22.79 1.89 10.68
N THR A 67 22.10 2.64 11.52
CA THR A 67 22.69 3.34 12.68
C THR A 67 22.91 2.38 13.85
N ASN A 68 22.10 1.32 13.95
CA ASN A 68 22.12 0.36 15.06
C ASN A 68 22.90 -0.93 14.78
N LYS A 69 23.65 -1.01 13.66
CA LYS A 69 24.39 -2.23 13.27
C LYS A 69 25.38 -2.74 14.33
N ASP A 70 25.89 -1.84 15.17
CA ASP A 70 26.88 -2.15 16.20
C ASP A 70 26.28 -2.25 17.63
N ALA A 71 24.95 -2.17 17.76
CA ALA A 71 24.30 -2.24 19.07
C ALA A 71 24.37 -3.68 19.63
N SER A 72 25.02 -3.84 20.79
CA SER A 72 25.16 -5.14 21.44
C SER A 72 23.83 -5.58 22.09
N GLY A 73 23.15 -6.57 21.51
CA GLY A 73 21.93 -7.17 22.07
C GLY A 73 21.12 -7.95 21.04
N VAL A 74 20.10 -8.68 21.50
CA VAL A 74 19.07 -9.24 20.60
C VAL A 74 18.15 -8.09 20.21
N ASP A 75 18.41 -7.46 19.07
CA ASP A 75 17.59 -6.37 18.55
C ASP A 75 16.34 -6.93 17.84
N PHE A 76 15.19 -6.80 18.50
CA PHE A 76 13.89 -7.15 17.93
C PHE A 76 13.31 -6.05 17.01
N ALA A 77 14.00 -4.93 16.81
CA ALA A 77 13.52 -3.84 15.96
C ALA A 77 13.19 -4.32 14.55
N ILE A 78 14.03 -5.17 13.95
CA ILE A 78 13.77 -5.76 12.62
C ILE A 78 12.51 -6.62 12.63
N HIS A 79 12.28 -7.40 13.69
CA HIS A 79 11.08 -8.21 13.83
C HIS A 79 9.81 -7.34 13.89
N TYR A 80 9.83 -6.27 14.70
CA TYR A 80 8.72 -5.34 14.76
C TYR A 80 8.54 -4.57 13.46
N GLN A 81 9.61 -4.16 12.79
CA GLN A 81 9.55 -3.52 11.49
C GLN A 81 8.88 -4.43 10.44
N MET A 82 9.24 -5.71 10.39
CA MET A 82 8.60 -6.69 9.50
C MET A 82 7.11 -6.82 9.79
N MET A 83 6.74 -7.07 11.06
CA MET A 83 5.35 -7.22 11.50
C MET A 83 4.49 -5.98 11.18
N LEU A 84 5.02 -4.79 11.47
CA LEU A 84 4.35 -3.52 11.18
C LEU A 84 4.24 -3.27 9.67
N SER A 85 5.25 -3.69 8.88
CA SER A 85 5.21 -3.57 7.42
C SER A 85 4.17 -4.49 6.79
N GLU A 86 4.04 -5.73 7.25
CA GLU A 86 2.98 -6.66 6.81
C GLU A 86 1.57 -6.14 7.16
N THR A 87 1.45 -5.55 8.35
CA THR A 87 0.20 -4.88 8.80
C THR A 87 -0.12 -3.70 7.89
N TRP A 88 0.87 -2.87 7.57
CA TRP A 88 0.72 -1.73 6.66
C TRP A 88 0.34 -2.15 5.24
N ILE A 89 0.99 -3.20 4.71
CA ILE A 89 0.67 -3.76 3.38
C ILE A 89 -0.78 -4.23 3.31
N THR A 90 -1.20 -5.01 4.30
CA THR A 90 -2.58 -5.53 4.36
C THR A 90 -3.59 -4.39 4.50
N GLY A 91 -3.31 -3.41 5.36
CA GLY A 91 -4.16 -2.23 5.56
C GLY A 91 -4.31 -1.39 4.29
N CYS A 92 -3.20 -1.08 3.62
CA CYS A 92 -3.21 -0.32 2.36
C CYS A 92 -3.91 -1.09 1.24
N TYR A 93 -3.64 -2.39 1.09
CA TYR A 93 -4.32 -3.22 0.10
C TYR A 93 -5.85 -3.16 0.26
N GLU A 94 -6.37 -3.35 1.48
CA GLU A 94 -7.81 -3.35 1.70
C GLU A 94 -8.45 -1.97 1.44
N ILE A 95 -7.74 -0.88 1.73
CA ILE A 95 -8.17 0.47 1.36
C ILE A 95 -8.28 0.61 -0.17
N LEU A 96 -7.21 0.27 -0.91
CA LEU A 96 -7.19 0.37 -2.37
C LEU A 96 -8.21 -0.55 -3.04
N ARG A 97 -8.35 -1.79 -2.53
CA ARG A 97 -9.36 -2.74 -3.00
C ARG A 97 -10.76 -2.19 -2.80
N ALA A 98 -11.03 -1.56 -1.66
CA ALA A 98 -12.33 -0.96 -1.38
C ALA A 98 -12.62 0.26 -2.27
N PHE A 99 -11.60 0.97 -2.74
CA PHE A 99 -11.76 2.01 -3.77
C PHE A 99 -12.10 1.40 -5.14
N GLN A 100 -11.33 0.39 -5.56
CA GLN A 100 -11.58 -0.32 -6.83
C GLN A 100 -12.96 -0.97 -6.88
N GLN A 101 -13.40 -1.57 -5.77
CA GLN A 101 -14.73 -2.14 -5.62
C GLN A 101 -15.81 -1.08 -5.89
N ARG A 102 -15.69 0.11 -5.28
CA ARG A 102 -16.67 1.19 -5.43
C ARG A 102 -16.68 1.80 -6.83
N ASP A 103 -15.53 1.94 -7.47
CA ASP A 103 -15.47 2.40 -8.87
C ASP A 103 -16.20 1.44 -9.81
N ARG A 104 -16.02 0.13 -9.61
CA ARG A 104 -16.75 -0.90 -10.37
C ARG A 104 -18.25 -0.84 -10.11
N GLU A 105 -18.66 -0.68 -8.85
CA GLU A 105 -20.08 -0.57 -8.47
C GLU A 105 -20.72 0.71 -9.03
N ALA A 106 -20.02 1.84 -9.01
CA ALA A 106 -20.47 3.08 -9.63
C ALA A 106 -20.70 2.87 -11.14
N THR A 107 -19.73 2.26 -11.81
CA THR A 107 -19.81 1.95 -13.25
C THR A 107 -20.99 1.02 -13.56
N ALA A 108 -21.16 -0.06 -12.79
CA ALA A 108 -22.27 -0.99 -12.94
C ALA A 108 -23.65 -0.33 -12.71
N ALA A 109 -23.70 0.67 -11.82
CA ALA A 109 -24.90 1.46 -11.55
C ALA A 109 -25.09 2.65 -12.54
N SER A 110 -24.30 2.72 -13.62
CA SER A 110 -24.32 3.85 -14.57
C SER A 110 -24.09 5.22 -13.92
N ARG A 111 -23.28 5.25 -12.86
CA ARG A 111 -22.80 6.47 -12.18
C ARG A 111 -21.35 6.74 -12.56
N SER A 112 -20.95 8.01 -12.53
CA SER A 112 -19.56 8.38 -12.78
C SER A 112 -18.63 7.77 -11.72
N PRO A 113 -17.60 6.98 -12.10
CA PRO A 113 -16.58 6.53 -11.17
C PRO A 113 -15.68 7.69 -10.74
N SER A 114 -14.86 7.46 -9.72
CA SER A 114 -13.87 8.41 -9.23
C SER A 114 -12.78 8.74 -10.25
N GLY A 115 -12.52 7.82 -11.19
CA GLY A 115 -11.41 7.89 -12.14
C GLY A 115 -10.03 7.58 -11.55
N VAL A 116 -9.93 7.40 -10.22
CA VAL A 116 -8.64 7.13 -9.55
C VAL A 116 -8.11 5.75 -9.96
N CYS A 117 -8.98 4.75 -10.04
CA CYS A 117 -8.56 3.39 -10.38
C CYS A 117 -8.12 3.23 -11.85
N GLU A 118 -8.36 4.24 -12.69
CA GLU A 118 -7.93 4.23 -14.09
C GLU A 118 -6.50 4.74 -14.30
N LEU A 119 -5.93 5.43 -13.30
CA LEU A 119 -4.55 5.91 -13.33
C LEU A 119 -3.58 4.72 -13.40
N ASP A 120 -2.59 4.80 -14.30
CA ASP A 120 -1.59 3.76 -14.45
C ASP A 120 -0.75 3.59 -13.18
N GLU A 121 -0.48 4.70 -12.47
CA GLU A 121 0.19 4.70 -11.18
C GLU A 121 -0.60 3.95 -10.11
N PHE A 122 -1.93 4.12 -10.10
CA PHE A 122 -2.80 3.35 -9.19
C PHE A 122 -2.78 1.87 -9.56
N LYS A 123 -2.92 1.53 -10.84
CA LYS A 123 -2.92 0.14 -11.33
C LYS A 123 -1.60 -0.56 -10.98
N SER A 124 -0.48 0.12 -11.22
CA SER A 124 0.86 -0.37 -10.91
C SER A 124 1.04 -0.60 -9.41
N VAL A 125 0.71 0.38 -8.57
CA VAL A 125 0.90 0.23 -7.12
C VAL A 125 -0.03 -0.80 -6.51
N PHE A 126 -1.28 -0.86 -6.96
CA PHE A 126 -2.26 -1.83 -6.51
C PHE A 126 -1.87 -3.26 -6.89
N ALA A 127 -1.29 -3.47 -8.07
CA ALA A 127 -0.82 -4.79 -8.50
C ALA A 127 0.24 -5.36 -7.53
N ASP A 128 1.21 -4.54 -7.10
CA ASP A 128 2.22 -5.01 -6.14
C ASP A 128 1.60 -5.31 -4.76
N PHE A 129 0.66 -4.49 -4.28
CA PHE A 129 -0.08 -4.80 -3.04
C PHE A 129 -0.85 -6.12 -3.14
N GLU A 130 -1.47 -6.39 -4.29
CA GLU A 130 -2.18 -7.65 -4.54
C GLU A 130 -1.23 -8.85 -4.49
N LEU A 131 -0.03 -8.71 -5.07
CA LEU A 131 0.99 -9.76 -5.05
C LEU A 131 1.51 -10.05 -3.65
N LEU A 132 1.71 -9.03 -2.82
CA LEU A 132 2.23 -9.20 -1.46
C LEU A 132 1.16 -9.70 -0.48
N ARG A 133 -0.08 -9.20 -0.59
CA ARG A 133 -1.14 -9.51 0.37
C ARG A 133 -1.45 -11.00 0.44
N MET A 134 -1.43 -11.70 -0.70
CA MET A 134 -1.82 -13.11 -0.75
C MET A 134 -0.86 -14.01 0.04
N PRO A 135 0.47 -13.98 -0.18
CA PRO A 135 1.39 -14.75 0.65
C PRO A 135 1.43 -14.28 2.11
N ILE A 136 1.31 -12.97 2.38
CA ILE A 136 1.31 -12.46 3.77
C ILE A 136 0.09 -12.96 4.56
N ALA A 137 -1.12 -12.85 3.99
CA ALA A 137 -2.35 -13.11 4.73
C ALA A 137 -2.84 -14.56 4.63
N LYS A 138 -2.49 -15.28 3.55
CA LYS A 138 -2.98 -16.64 3.27
C LYS A 138 -1.88 -17.67 3.09
N LEU A 139 -0.61 -17.27 3.06
CA LEU A 139 0.51 -18.15 2.73
C LEU A 139 0.31 -18.83 1.36
N GLU A 140 -0.26 -18.14 0.39
CA GLU A 140 -0.53 -18.67 -0.96
C GLU A 140 0.06 -17.74 -2.02
N ILE A 141 0.42 -18.28 -3.18
CA ILE A 141 0.86 -17.46 -4.32
C ILE A 141 -0.31 -16.59 -4.79
N ALA A 142 -0.05 -15.31 -5.07
CA ALA A 142 -1.07 -14.44 -5.64
C ALA A 142 -1.52 -14.95 -7.02
N LYS A 143 -2.84 -14.99 -7.27
CA LYS A 143 -3.43 -15.51 -8.52
C LYS A 143 -3.05 -16.98 -8.79
N ASP A 144 -2.89 -17.79 -7.74
CA ASP A 144 -2.60 -19.22 -7.84
C ASP A 144 -3.61 -20.00 -8.71
N ASN A 145 -4.87 -19.55 -8.75
CA ASN A 145 -5.90 -20.10 -9.62
C ASN A 145 -5.62 -19.99 -11.13
N LYS A 146 -4.55 -19.28 -11.53
CA LYS A 146 -4.07 -19.20 -12.92
C LYS A 146 -2.92 -20.16 -13.23
N ILE A 147 -2.35 -20.80 -12.22
CA ILE A 147 -1.32 -21.82 -12.36
C ILE A 147 -1.99 -23.12 -12.83
N GLN A 148 -1.60 -23.63 -14.01
CA GLN A 148 -2.23 -24.81 -14.61
C GLN A 148 -1.59 -26.14 -14.16
N HIS A 149 -0.29 -26.09 -13.82
CA HIS A 149 0.51 -27.24 -13.44
C HIS A 149 1.27 -26.93 -12.15
N PRO A 150 1.52 -27.93 -11.28
CA PRO A 150 2.31 -27.73 -10.08
C PRO A 150 3.63 -27.02 -10.39
N LEU A 151 3.91 -25.94 -9.67
CA LEU A 151 5.12 -25.14 -9.87
C LEU A 151 6.29 -25.80 -9.14
N PRO A 152 7.42 -26.06 -9.80
CA PRO A 152 8.64 -26.46 -9.12
C PRO A 152 9.17 -25.30 -8.29
N MET A 153 9.37 -25.53 -7.01
CA MET A 153 9.84 -24.57 -6.03
C MET A 153 11.10 -25.09 -5.33
N ARG A 154 11.98 -24.17 -4.95
CA ARG A 154 13.10 -24.43 -4.05
C ARG A 154 13.09 -23.41 -2.94
N ARG A 155 13.57 -23.80 -1.76
CA ARG A 155 13.73 -22.85 -0.67
C ARG A 155 14.87 -21.92 -0.98
N PHE A 156 14.74 -20.67 -0.59
CA PHE A 156 15.80 -19.70 -0.78
C PHE A 156 17.04 -20.13 0.02
N GLY A 157 18.18 -20.25 -0.67
CA GLY A 157 19.44 -20.72 -0.08
C GLY A 157 19.71 -22.23 -0.23
N ASP A 158 18.75 -23.01 -0.75
CA ASP A 158 19.01 -24.41 -1.10
C ASP A 158 19.97 -24.50 -2.31
N ASP A 159 20.90 -25.46 -2.26
CA ASP A 159 21.74 -25.81 -3.41
C ASP A 159 21.01 -26.73 -4.40
N GLU A 160 21.66 -27.05 -5.52
CA GLU A 160 21.06 -27.91 -6.56
C GLU A 160 20.86 -29.37 -6.14
N THR A 161 21.46 -29.81 -5.04
CA THR A 161 21.36 -31.18 -4.53
C THR A 161 20.09 -31.42 -3.72
N LYS A 162 19.41 -30.35 -3.28
CA LYS A 162 18.16 -30.44 -2.54
C LYS A 162 16.99 -30.83 -3.47
N PRO A 163 16.06 -31.67 -2.99
CA PRO A 163 14.85 -32.01 -3.75
C PRO A 163 14.05 -30.76 -4.11
N ILE A 164 13.50 -30.76 -5.33
CA ILE A 164 12.52 -29.74 -5.76
C ILE A 164 11.19 -30.07 -5.07
N GLU A 165 10.62 -29.09 -4.36
CA GLU A 165 9.26 -29.16 -3.84
C GLU A 165 8.29 -28.64 -4.91
N PHE A 166 7.02 -29.05 -4.87
CA PHE A 166 6.02 -28.59 -5.85
C PHE A 166 4.90 -27.85 -5.14
N TYR A 167 4.59 -26.66 -5.64
CA TYR A 167 3.39 -25.92 -5.26
C TYR A 167 2.25 -26.28 -6.22
N ASP A 168 1.24 -27.02 -5.74
CA ASP A 168 0.02 -27.31 -6.51
C ASP A 168 -1.14 -26.45 -5.98
N PRO A 169 -1.75 -25.56 -6.80
CA PRO A 169 -2.93 -24.78 -6.42
C PRO A 169 -4.12 -25.61 -5.95
N LYS A 170 -4.19 -26.90 -6.32
CA LYS A 170 -5.27 -27.82 -5.95
C LYS A 170 -4.98 -28.56 -4.65
N ASP A 171 -3.75 -28.52 -4.15
CA ASP A 171 -3.40 -29.14 -2.88
C ASP A 171 -3.96 -28.29 -1.71
N PRO A 172 -4.80 -28.86 -0.83
CA PRO A 172 -5.28 -28.15 0.36
C PRO A 172 -4.15 -27.81 1.36
N GLY A 173 -3.03 -28.53 1.31
CA GLY A 173 -1.84 -28.29 2.13
C GLY A 173 -0.84 -27.32 1.51
N ARG A 174 -1.14 -26.72 0.34
CA ARG A 174 -0.23 -25.80 -0.32
C ARG A 174 0.08 -24.58 0.55
N PHE A 175 1.34 -24.18 0.56
CA PHE A 175 1.73 -22.91 1.15
C PHE A 175 2.91 -22.31 0.39
N HIS A 176 3.06 -21.00 0.48
CA HIS A 176 4.16 -20.23 -0.07
C HIS A 176 4.55 -19.13 0.90
N ILE A 177 5.82 -19.13 1.28
CA ILE A 177 6.44 -18.07 2.06
C ILE A 177 7.40 -17.35 1.11
N MET A 178 7.18 -16.05 0.91
CA MET A 178 8.06 -15.25 0.07
C MET A 178 9.44 -15.13 0.71
N PRO A 179 10.53 -15.30 -0.07
CA PRO A 179 11.83 -14.79 0.33
C PRO A 179 11.69 -13.31 0.69
N ASN A 180 12.23 -12.92 1.84
CA ASN A 180 12.17 -11.56 2.33
C ASN A 180 13.52 -11.15 2.92
N GLY A 181 13.69 -9.86 3.13
CA GLY A 181 14.91 -9.30 3.69
C GLY A 181 14.79 -7.81 3.92
N VAL A 182 15.96 -7.16 3.97
CA VAL A 182 16.08 -5.72 4.19
C VAL A 182 16.89 -5.10 3.05
N SER A 183 16.40 -4.01 2.48
CA SER A 183 17.06 -3.26 1.41
C SER A 183 18.27 -2.48 1.94
N ALA A 184 19.05 -1.89 1.03
CA ALA A 184 20.13 -0.97 1.41
C ALA A 184 19.64 0.26 2.22
N ARG A 185 18.36 0.63 2.08
CA ARG A 185 17.71 1.72 2.82
C ARG A 185 17.18 1.29 4.20
N GLY A 186 17.37 0.03 4.59
CA GLY A 186 16.77 -0.51 5.80
C GLY A 186 15.30 -0.88 5.66
N SER A 187 14.69 -0.73 4.47
CA SER A 187 13.28 -1.08 4.23
C SER A 187 13.10 -2.59 4.05
N THR A 188 11.98 -3.09 4.52
CA THR A 188 11.58 -4.48 4.25
C THR A 188 11.34 -4.70 2.76
N VAL A 189 11.80 -5.85 2.26
CA VAL A 189 11.62 -6.30 0.86
C VAL A 189 11.09 -7.73 0.80
N TRP A 190 10.28 -8.02 -0.22
CA TRP A 190 9.79 -9.37 -0.53
C TRP A 190 10.00 -9.68 -2.01
N LEU A 191 10.34 -10.93 -2.32
CA LEU A 191 10.37 -11.43 -3.70
C LEU A 191 8.96 -11.92 -4.05
N ALA A 192 8.18 -11.03 -4.67
CA ALA A 192 6.82 -11.32 -5.09
C ALA A 192 6.81 -12.27 -6.30
N LEU A 193 5.81 -13.15 -6.37
CA LEU A 193 5.57 -14.06 -7.49
C LEU A 193 4.13 -13.91 -7.98
N ASP A 194 3.95 -13.56 -9.26
CA ASP A 194 2.64 -13.52 -9.90
C ASP A 194 2.29 -14.89 -10.48
N GLY A 195 1.29 -15.57 -9.92
CA GLY A 195 0.82 -16.87 -10.39
C GLY A 195 0.25 -16.87 -11.82
N ARG A 196 -0.06 -15.69 -12.40
CA ARG A 196 -0.50 -15.57 -13.79
C ARG A 196 0.67 -15.53 -14.77
N SER A 197 1.67 -14.69 -14.53
CA SER A 197 2.79 -14.47 -15.45
C SER A 197 4.03 -15.32 -15.12
N LEU A 198 4.05 -15.89 -13.91
CA LEU A 198 5.19 -16.58 -13.29
C LEU A 198 6.45 -15.72 -13.18
N GLN A 199 6.29 -14.39 -13.31
CA GLN A 199 7.39 -13.45 -13.11
C GLN A 199 7.58 -13.16 -11.63
N GLN A 200 8.83 -12.94 -11.26
CA GLN A 200 9.24 -12.57 -9.92
C GLN A 200 9.93 -11.21 -9.94
N HIS A 201 9.66 -10.39 -8.92
CA HIS A 201 10.41 -9.16 -8.69
C HIS A 201 10.43 -8.80 -7.22
N TRP A 202 11.46 -8.06 -6.83
CA TRP A 202 11.56 -7.51 -5.48
C TRP A 202 10.64 -6.31 -5.32
N VAL A 203 9.82 -6.33 -4.29
CA VAL A 203 8.97 -5.20 -3.89
C VAL A 203 9.47 -4.67 -2.56
N GLU A 204 9.75 -3.38 -2.50
CA GLU A 204 10.22 -2.68 -1.30
C GLU A 204 9.10 -1.88 -0.65
N ARG A 205 8.94 -2.02 0.67
CA ARG A 205 7.88 -1.34 1.43
C ARG A 205 7.94 0.19 1.28
N ARG A 206 9.13 0.79 1.38
CA ARG A 206 9.31 2.24 1.25
C ARG A 206 8.99 2.75 -0.15
N ASP A 207 9.36 1.99 -1.19
CA ASP A 207 8.97 2.29 -2.57
C ASP A 207 7.44 2.29 -2.74
N LEU A 208 6.74 1.28 -2.20
CA LEU A 208 5.28 1.24 -2.24
C LEU A 208 4.64 2.50 -1.63
N SER A 209 5.16 2.95 -0.49
CA SER A 209 4.68 4.16 0.17
C SER A 209 4.97 5.42 -0.64
N ASP A 210 6.19 5.56 -1.17
CA ASP A 210 6.57 6.69 -2.03
C ASP A 210 5.65 6.79 -3.26
N ARG A 211 5.33 5.65 -3.90
CA ARG A 211 4.39 5.59 -5.04
C ARG A 211 2.96 5.93 -4.65
N LEU A 212 2.49 5.48 -3.47
CA LEU A 212 1.17 5.88 -2.97
C LEU A 212 1.08 7.38 -2.71
N LEU A 213 2.09 7.96 -2.08
CA LEU A 213 2.13 9.40 -1.83
C LEU A 213 2.23 10.21 -3.13
N ALA A 214 2.87 9.68 -4.18
CA ALA A 214 2.90 10.31 -5.48
C ALA A 214 1.49 10.49 -6.09
N LEU A 215 0.52 9.63 -5.75
CA LEU A 215 -0.87 9.77 -6.19
C LEU A 215 -1.51 11.09 -5.75
N VAL A 216 -1.03 11.71 -4.66
CA VAL A 216 -1.50 13.05 -4.23
C VAL A 216 -1.39 14.07 -5.36
N LYS A 217 -0.35 13.99 -6.20
CA LYS A 217 -0.15 14.92 -7.31
C LYS A 217 -1.13 14.70 -8.46
N LEU A 218 -1.72 13.51 -8.56
CA LEU A 218 -2.58 13.08 -9.67
C LEU A 218 -4.06 13.15 -9.32
N VAL A 219 -4.41 12.90 -8.06
CA VAL A 219 -5.81 12.89 -7.61
C VAL A 219 -6.24 14.30 -7.22
N LYS A 220 -7.05 14.97 -8.06
CA LYS A 220 -7.68 16.26 -7.73
C LYS A 220 -8.59 16.15 -6.51
N GLY A 221 -8.65 17.22 -5.70
CA GLY A 221 -9.58 17.34 -4.58
C GLY A 221 -11.04 17.46 -5.04
N ALA A 222 -12.00 17.10 -4.18
CA ALA A 222 -13.43 17.18 -4.50
C ALA A 222 -13.86 18.60 -4.95
N GLY A 223 -13.43 19.64 -4.23
CA GLY A 223 -13.72 21.03 -4.60
C GLY A 223 -13.10 21.48 -5.93
N GLU A 224 -11.95 20.94 -6.32
CA GLU A 224 -11.31 21.24 -7.60
C GLU A 224 -12.12 20.66 -8.76
N LEU A 225 -12.67 19.46 -8.60
CA LEU A 225 -13.53 18.82 -9.60
C LEU A 225 -14.86 19.52 -9.73
N GLU A 226 -15.49 19.89 -8.61
CA GLU A 226 -16.75 20.64 -8.63
C GLU A 226 -16.58 21.97 -9.37
N ALA A 227 -15.46 22.66 -9.16
CA ALA A 227 -15.13 23.88 -9.88
C ALA A 227 -14.93 23.63 -11.40
N GLU A 228 -14.27 22.54 -11.78
CA GLU A 228 -14.04 22.16 -13.18
C GLU A 228 -15.36 21.77 -13.87
N GLN A 229 -16.21 20.99 -13.22
CA GLN A 229 -17.54 20.63 -13.72
C GLN A 229 -18.43 21.86 -13.92
N ARG A 230 -18.42 22.82 -12.99
CA ARG A 230 -19.17 24.08 -13.13
C ARG A 230 -18.67 24.93 -14.30
N ARG A 231 -17.37 24.94 -14.58
CA ARG A 231 -16.78 25.64 -15.73
C ARG A 231 -17.17 24.99 -17.07
N CYS A 232 -17.19 23.67 -17.14
CA CYS A 232 -17.58 22.95 -18.36
C CYS A 232 -19.08 23.09 -18.71
N VAL A 233 -19.93 23.38 -17.72
CA VAL A 233 -21.39 23.56 -17.92
C VAL A 233 -21.76 25.01 -18.31
N SER A 234 -20.82 25.97 -18.24
CA SER A 234 -21.09 27.39 -18.49
C SER A 234 -20.40 28.01 -19.73
N PRO A 235 -20.50 27.48 -20.98
CA PRO A 235 -20.02 28.22 -22.16
C PRO A 235 -21.06 29.17 -22.79
N ASP A 236 -22.38 28.97 -22.60
CA ASP A 236 -23.41 29.61 -23.45
C ASP A 236 -24.55 30.35 -22.70
N ALA A 237 -24.32 30.80 -21.46
CA ALA A 237 -25.29 31.68 -20.80
C ALA A 237 -24.83 33.14 -20.89
N ASP A 238 -25.53 33.87 -21.75
CA ASP A 238 -25.69 35.34 -21.80
C ASP A 238 -24.77 36.14 -22.74
N GLU A 239 -25.03 36.03 -24.05
CA GLU A 239 -25.13 37.25 -24.88
C GLU A 239 -26.58 37.78 -24.76
N PRO A 240 -26.82 38.93 -24.10
CA PRO A 240 -28.11 39.60 -24.24
C PRO A 240 -28.16 40.24 -25.62
N THR A 241 -28.91 39.63 -26.54
CA THR A 241 -29.35 40.29 -27.77
C THR A 241 -30.11 41.56 -27.41
N ASN A 242 -29.50 42.70 -27.70
CA ASN A 242 -30.18 43.98 -27.90
C ASN A 242 -31.29 43.80 -28.94
N GLY A 243 -32.51 44.27 -28.63
CA GLY A 243 -33.61 44.21 -29.59
C GLY A 243 -34.88 44.94 -29.16
N GLN A 244 -34.85 46.26 -29.35
CA GLN A 244 -35.96 47.21 -29.61
C GLN A 244 -37.06 47.45 -28.57
#